data_AF-A0A662PZU6-F1
#
_entry.id   AF-A0A662PZU6-F1
#
_cell.length_a   1.000
_cell.length_b   1.000
_cell.length_c   1.000
_cell.angle_alpha   90.00
_cell.angle_beta   90.00
_cell.angle_gamma   90.00
#
_symmetry.space_group_name_H-M   'P 1'
#
loop_
_entity.id
_entity.type
_entity.pdbx_description
1 polymer ?
#
loop_
_entity_poly.entity_id
_entity_poly.type
_entity_poly.pdbx_seq_one_letter_code
_entity_poly.pdbx_strand_id
1 'polypeptide(L)'
;MSSHPSLKDSVIEVAKLMMISARTAPKSRGIDDIEITLLEDCGDLERLADKMEEIGRETGRGFFIRDAESVRRSSAVLLIGV
;
A
#
# COMPACT_ATOMS: atom_id res chain seq x y z
N MET A 1 4.95 -7.36 31.09
CA MET A 1 4.93 -6.72 29.75
C MET A 1 3.96 -7.52 28.92
N SER A 2 2.93 -6.88 28.36
CA SER A 2 1.90 -7.58 27.57
C SER A 2 2.54 -8.10 26.28
N SER A 3 2.56 -9.41 26.08
CA SER A 3 3.21 -10.13 24.96
C SER A 3 2.50 -9.96 23.60
N HIS A 4 1.63 -8.97 23.47
CA HIS A 4 0.78 -8.81 22.30
C HIS A 4 1.55 -8.02 21.23
N PRO A 5 1.52 -8.46 19.97
CA PRO A 5 2.13 -7.71 18.87
C PRO A 5 1.49 -6.32 18.77
N SER A 6 2.27 -5.33 18.36
CA SER A 6 1.71 -4.00 18.12
C SER A 6 0.72 -4.05 16.94
N LEU A 7 -0.16 -3.05 16.86
CA LEU A 7 -1.05 -2.92 15.70
C LEU A 7 -0.25 -2.85 14.39
N LYS A 8 0.87 -2.11 14.39
CA LYS A 8 1.75 -1.99 13.22
C LYS A 8 2.31 -3.34 12.80
N ASP A 9 2.85 -4.11 13.74
CA ASP A 9 3.41 -5.45 13.45
C ASP A 9 2.33 -6.38 12.89
N SER A 10 1.12 -6.32 13.44
CA SER A 10 -0.02 -7.13 12.98
C SER A 10 -0.46 -6.74 11.56
N VAL A 11 -0.48 -5.44 11.23
CA VAL A 11 -0.79 -4.95 9.88
C VAL A 11 0.25 -5.41 8.87
N ILE A 12 1.54 -5.36 9.22
CA ILE A 12 2.64 -5.82 8.36
C ILE A 12 2.51 -7.32 8.09
N GLU A 13 2.20 -8.12 9.10
CA GLU A 13 2.00 -9.56 8.94
C GLU A 13 0.82 -9.87 8.00
N VAL A 14 -0.31 -9.19 8.17
CA VAL A 14 -1.47 -9.31 7.27
C VAL A 14 -1.09 -8.91 5.85
N ALA A 15 -0.33 -7.83 5.66
CA ALA A 15 0.10 -7.39 4.35
C ALA A 15 0.96 -8.44 3.64
N LYS A 16 1.90 -9.10 4.35
CA LYS A 16 2.69 -10.21 3.80
C LYS A 16 1.82 -11.37 3.33
N LEU A 17 0.80 -11.75 4.10
CA LEU A 17 -0.15 -12.78 3.69
C LEU A 17 -0.97 -12.36 2.45
N MET A 18 -1.37 -11.09 2.38
CA MET A 18 -2.04 -10.53 1.21
C MET A 18 -1.15 -10.52 -0.04
N MET A 19 0.14 -10.25 0.08
CA MET A 19 1.10 -10.34 -1.04
C MET A 19 1.12 -11.75 -1.65
N ILE A 20 1.20 -12.78 -0.81
CA ILE A 20 1.18 -14.18 -1.25
C ILE A 20 -0.17 -14.54 -1.87
N SER A 21 -1.27 -14.11 -1.27
CA SER A 21 -2.63 -14.30 -1.81
C SER A 21 -2.76 -13.68 -3.20
N ALA A 22 -2.34 -12.42 -3.38
CA ALA A 22 -2.36 -11.73 -4.67
C ALA A 22 -1.51 -12.47 -5.72
N ARG A 23 -0.29 -12.89 -5.37
CA ARG A 23 0.62 -13.66 -6.23
C ARG A 23 0.00 -14.98 -6.68
N THR A 24 -0.68 -15.69 -5.79
CA THR A 24 -1.24 -17.02 -6.05
C THR A 24 -2.67 -17.02 -6.60
N ALA A 25 -3.34 -15.87 -6.62
CA ALA A 25 -4.69 -15.74 -7.17
C ALA A 25 -4.77 -16.25 -8.63
N PRO A 26 -5.88 -16.87 -9.06
CA PRO A 26 -6.04 -17.37 -10.42
C PRO A 26 -6.01 -16.20 -11.42
N LYS A 27 -5.04 -16.22 -12.35
CA LYS A 27 -4.84 -15.19 -13.37
C LYS A 27 -5.04 -15.73 -14.77
N SER A 28 -5.34 -14.84 -15.72
CA SER A 28 -5.49 -15.19 -17.12
C SER A 28 -4.26 -15.93 -17.64
N ARG A 29 -4.47 -17.12 -18.21
CA ARG A 29 -3.42 -17.98 -18.79
C ARG A 29 -2.30 -18.39 -17.81
N GLY A 30 -2.49 -18.23 -16.50
CA GLY A 30 -1.46 -18.53 -15.50
C GLY A 30 -0.24 -17.61 -15.57
N ILE A 31 -0.38 -16.45 -16.23
CA ILE A 31 0.69 -15.44 -16.30
C ILE A 31 0.65 -14.64 -15.00
N ASP A 32 1.81 -14.50 -14.39
CA ASP A 32 2.01 -13.63 -13.24
C ASP A 32 2.64 -12.32 -13.71
N ASP A 33 1.78 -11.33 -13.98
CA ASP A 33 2.13 -10.01 -14.52
C ASP A 33 2.09 -8.91 -13.45
N ILE A 34 1.91 -9.27 -12.18
CA ILE A 34 1.75 -8.28 -11.12
C ILE A 34 3.08 -7.94 -10.45
N GLU A 35 3.28 -6.66 -10.13
CA GLU A 35 4.36 -6.20 -9.26
C GLU A 35 3.79 -5.82 -7.90
N ILE A 36 4.45 -6.25 -6.82
CA ILE A 36 3.96 -6.06 -5.45
C ILE A 36 5.05 -5.43 -4.59
N THR A 37 4.71 -4.36 -3.87
CA THR A 37 5.61 -3.71 -2.91
C THR A 37 4.84 -3.33 -1.64
N LEU A 38 5.44 -3.60 -0.48
CA LEU A 38 4.92 -3.17 0.82
C LEU A 38 5.70 -1.94 1.29
N LEU A 39 5.00 -0.84 1.56
CA LEU A 39 5.56 0.35 2.18
C LEU A 39 5.17 0.38 3.66
N GLU A 40 6.14 0.38 4.55
CA GLU A 40 5.92 0.45 6.01
C GLU A 40 6.78 1.54 6.70
N ASP A 41 7.74 2.10 5.95
CA ASP A 41 8.54 3.24 6.37
C ASP A 41 7.75 4.54 6.21
N CYS A 42 7.84 5.42 7.21
CA CYS A 42 7.10 6.68 7.20
C CYS A 42 7.54 7.59 6.04
N GLY A 43 8.83 7.57 5.66
CA GLY A 43 9.36 8.36 4.55
C GLY A 43 8.83 7.88 3.19
N ASP A 44 8.73 6.57 2.98
CA ASP A 44 8.16 6.03 1.74
C ASP A 44 6.65 6.31 1.62
N LEU A 45 5.90 6.20 2.72
CA LEU A 45 4.49 6.57 2.77
C LEU A 45 4.29 8.07 2.47
N GLU A 46 5.14 8.92 3.03
CA GLU A 46 5.10 10.36 2.78
C GLU A 46 5.40 10.68 1.31
N ARG A 47 6.43 10.07 0.73
CA ARG A 47 6.79 10.24 -0.69
C ARG A 47 5.66 9.80 -1.63
N LEU A 48 4.98 8.70 -1.31
CA LEU A 48 3.83 8.24 -2.07
C LEU A 48 2.68 9.26 -1.98
N ALA A 49 2.36 9.73 -0.77
CA ALA A 49 1.30 10.71 -0.53
C ALA A 49 1.59 12.04 -1.24
N ASP A 50 2.82 12.55 -1.16
CA ASP A 50 3.24 13.77 -1.86
C ASP A 50 3.04 13.64 -3.38
N LYS A 51 3.42 12.49 -3.95
CA LYS A 51 3.21 12.25 -5.39
C LYS A 51 1.74 12.15 -5.76
N MET A 52 0.92 11.55 -4.90
CA MET A 52 -0.53 11.52 -5.09
C MET A 52 -1.13 12.94 -5.06
N GLU A 53 -0.75 13.78 -4.11
CA GLU A 53 -1.19 15.18 -4.07
C GLU A 53 -0.79 15.95 -5.32
N GLU A 54 0.46 15.80 -5.78
CA GLU A 54 0.97 16.41 -7.01
C GLU A 54 0.07 16.05 -8.20
N ILE A 55 -0.18 14.76 -8.43
CA ILE A 55 -1.06 14.27 -9.51
C ILE A 55 -2.47 14.84 -9.37
N GLY A 56 -3.01 14.89 -8.15
CA GLY A 56 -4.34 15.42 -7.88
C GLY A 56 -4.46 16.90 -8.23
N ARG A 57 -3.43 17.71 -7.93
CA ARG A 57 -3.37 19.13 -8.27
C ARG A 57 -3.22 19.35 -9.78
N GLU A 58 -2.33 18.59 -10.43
CA GLU A 58 -2.08 18.72 -11.88
C GLU A 58 -3.27 18.28 -12.73
N THR A 59 -3.98 17.23 -12.31
CA THR A 59 -5.08 16.65 -13.09
C THR A 59 -6.46 17.15 -12.67
N GLY A 60 -6.57 17.94 -11.61
CA GLY A 60 -7.83 18.38 -11.01
C GLY A 60 -8.63 17.25 -10.34
N ARG A 61 -8.01 16.09 -10.11
CA ARG A 61 -8.66 14.90 -9.54
C ARG A 61 -8.52 14.90 -8.02
N GLY A 62 -9.48 15.55 -7.35
CA GLY A 62 -9.47 15.72 -5.88
C GLY A 62 -9.41 14.42 -5.05
N PHE A 63 -9.79 13.26 -5.62
CA PHE A 63 -9.67 11.98 -4.92
C PHE A 63 -8.22 11.60 -4.61
N PHE A 64 -7.26 11.97 -5.46
CA PHE A 64 -5.85 11.72 -5.20
C PHE A 64 -5.36 12.47 -3.96
N ILE A 65 -5.79 13.72 -3.77
CA ILE A 65 -5.43 14.54 -2.60
C ILE A 65 -6.04 13.92 -1.33
N ARG A 66 -7.33 13.54 -1.37
CA ARG A 66 -8.00 12.88 -0.24
C ARG A 66 -7.31 11.57 0.14
N ASP A 67 -6.94 10.77 -0.85
CA ASP A 67 -6.36 9.45 -0.62
C ASP A 67 -4.89 9.54 -0.19
N ALA A 68 -4.16 10.58 -0.60
CA ALA A 68 -2.82 10.89 -0.09
C ALA A 68 -2.82 11.04 1.43
N GLU A 69 -3.80 11.76 2.00
CA GLU A 69 -3.91 11.88 3.46
C GLU A 69 -4.18 10.52 4.15
N SER A 70 -4.92 9.63 3.49
CA SER A 70 -5.14 8.28 4.00
C SER A 70 -3.85 7.47 4.00
N VAL A 71 -3.02 7.61 2.95
CA VAL A 71 -1.68 7.00 2.89
C VAL A 71 -0.79 7.52 4.01
N ARG A 72 -0.70 8.84 4.25
CA ARG A 72 0.13 9.40 5.35
C ARG A 72 -0.23 8.85 6.73
N ARG A 73 -1.53 8.56 6.95
CA ARG A 73 -2.03 8.03 8.24
C ARG A 73 -1.97 6.50 8.35
N SER A 74 -1.57 5.80 7.29
CA SER A 74 -1.54 4.34 7.28
C SER A 74 -0.32 3.78 7.99
N SER A 75 -0.45 2.62 8.65
CA SER A 75 0.70 1.93 9.24
C SER A 75 1.56 1.21 8.20
N ALA A 76 0.95 0.82 7.08
CA ALA A 76 1.60 0.30 5.90
C ALA A 76 0.65 0.44 4.69
N VAL A 77 1.19 0.41 3.48
CA VAL A 77 0.45 0.37 2.22
C VAL A 77 1.00 -0.77 1.36
N LEU A 78 0.10 -1.66 0.92
CA LEU A 78 0.41 -2.69 -0.06
C LEU A 78 0.09 -2.17 -1.46
N LEU A 79 1.12 -1.90 -2.26
CA LEU A 79 0.99 -1.51 -3.65
C LEU A 79 1.00 -2.75 -4.55
N ILE A 80 0.05 -2.81 -5.48
CA ILE A 80 -0.07 -3.86 -6.50
C ILE A 80 -0.22 -3.17 -7.86
N GLY A 81 0.74 -3.40 -8.75
CA GLY A 81 0.69 -2.97 -10.16
C GLY A 81 0.44 -4.16 -11.09
N VAL A 82 -0.11 -3.88 -12.27
CA VAL A 82 -0.33 -4.83 -13.38
C VAL A 82 0.11 -4.20 -14.69
#